data_AF-Q020Z8-F1
#
_entry.id   AF-Q020Z8-F1
#
_cell.length_a   1.000
_cell.length_b   1.000
_cell.length_c   1.000
_cell.angle_alpha   90.00
_cell.angle_beta   90.00
_cell.angle_gamma   90.00
#
_symmetry.space_group_name_H-M   'P 1'
#
loop_
_entity.id
_entity.type
_entity.pdbx_description
1 polymer ?
#
loop_
_entity_poly.entity_id
_entity_poly.type
_entity_poly.pdbx_seq_one_letter_code
_entity_poly.pdbx_strand_id
1 'polypeptide(L)'
;MNTRQFRYDVRVAIYDAIGGMAGCRRLAAAFYARVERDPVVRPLYPKSLHCAVDAIAMFLVQQFGGPCEYSENRATLSLYESHLRFAIGQAERDAWLRDMTAAMDDIGIGEPERAEMVLYFEQTSAYLINRPKPDRAPGVLVADDAIAALRRGDLKRVSELAGHPEYQRDRAAWVGLLGKMAASDDPRILEFALTRISADPGLAQERYGGSLLRMAAAAGCLAMVELLLRLGVDPNAVDRYGHPPLYFVGNQCRRESGPAVVRALVSGGANVNQQDRVKRCTPLHMAARRGNVAVAEALLEWGADPGIGDIAGVTPLQRALNCRKPEVAALLSASSGGR
;
A
#
# COMPACT_ATOMS: atom_id res chain seq x y z
N MET A 1 -0.73 -20.19 -28.67
CA MET A 1 -0.88 -19.42 -27.41
C MET A 1 -0.32 -18.02 -27.63
N ASN A 2 -1.07 -16.96 -27.31
CA ASN A 2 -0.53 -15.60 -27.32
C ASN A 2 0.54 -15.50 -26.21
N THR A 3 1.71 -14.92 -26.51
CA THR A 3 2.87 -14.73 -25.60
C THR A 3 2.49 -14.13 -24.25
N ARG A 4 1.36 -13.40 -24.19
CA ARG A 4 0.78 -12.79 -22.99
C ARG A 4 0.05 -13.77 -22.06
N GLN A 5 -0.66 -14.77 -22.61
CA GLN A 5 -1.32 -15.81 -21.83
C GLN A 5 -0.26 -16.71 -21.18
N PHE A 6 0.77 -17.05 -21.98
CA PHE A 6 1.93 -17.80 -21.53
C PHE A 6 2.62 -17.16 -20.31
N ARG A 7 2.88 -15.85 -20.31
CA ARG A 7 3.50 -15.16 -19.15
C ARG A 7 2.63 -15.06 -17.90
N TYR A 8 1.31 -15.14 -18.02
CA TYR A 8 0.42 -15.19 -16.85
C TYR A 8 0.39 -16.60 -16.27
N ASP A 9 0.24 -17.61 -17.12
CA ASP A 9 0.22 -19.02 -16.74
C ASP A 9 1.55 -19.43 -16.09
N VAL A 10 2.69 -18.93 -16.59
CA VAL A 10 4.01 -19.12 -15.97
C VAL A 10 4.10 -18.49 -14.57
N ARG A 11 3.51 -17.31 -14.37
CA ARG A 11 3.54 -16.66 -13.03
C ARG A 11 2.74 -17.45 -12.01
N VAL A 12 1.53 -17.85 -12.35
CA VAL A 12 0.69 -18.69 -11.47
C VAL A 12 1.38 -20.01 -11.16
N ALA A 13 2.02 -20.64 -12.15
CA ALA A 13 2.82 -21.84 -11.95
C ALA A 13 3.98 -21.63 -10.96
N ILE A 14 4.67 -20.47 -11.02
CA ILE A 14 5.72 -20.11 -10.05
C ILE A 14 5.14 -20.01 -8.63
N TYR A 15 3.97 -19.38 -8.43
CA TYR A 15 3.36 -19.27 -7.10
C TYR A 15 3.00 -20.63 -6.49
N ASP A 16 2.47 -21.54 -7.30
CA ASP A 16 2.16 -22.88 -6.83
C ASP A 16 3.44 -23.67 -6.53
N ALA A 17 4.47 -23.57 -7.39
CA ALA A 17 5.75 -24.26 -7.24
C ALA A 17 6.52 -23.85 -5.98
N ILE A 18 6.47 -22.58 -5.56
CA ILE A 18 7.08 -22.15 -4.30
C ILE A 18 6.32 -22.65 -3.06
N GLY A 19 5.12 -23.21 -3.23
CA GLY A 19 4.25 -23.65 -2.14
C GLY A 19 3.34 -22.54 -1.61
N GLY A 20 2.89 -21.67 -2.51
CA GLY A 20 1.96 -20.57 -2.23
C GLY A 20 2.47 -19.57 -1.19
N MET A 21 1.55 -19.06 -0.37
CA MET A 21 1.86 -18.01 0.62
C MET A 21 2.90 -18.46 1.67
N ALA A 22 2.85 -19.73 2.08
CA ALA A 22 3.86 -20.29 2.99
C ALA A 22 5.24 -20.30 2.31
N GLY A 23 5.29 -20.64 1.03
CA GLY A 23 6.46 -20.51 0.16
C GLY A 23 7.05 -19.12 0.12
N CYS A 24 6.23 -18.12 -0.23
CA CYS A 24 6.64 -16.73 -0.26
C CYS A 24 7.24 -16.26 1.08
N ARG A 25 6.65 -16.67 2.21
CA ARG A 25 7.18 -16.35 3.54
C ARG A 25 8.52 -17.03 3.84
N ARG A 26 8.70 -18.29 3.42
CA ARG A 26 10.00 -18.97 3.56
C ARG A 26 11.08 -18.27 2.74
N LEU A 27 10.78 -17.95 1.48
CA LEU A 27 11.71 -17.21 0.61
C LEU A 27 12.06 -15.84 1.21
N ALA A 28 11.05 -15.10 1.67
CA ALA A 28 11.21 -13.83 2.35
C ALA A 28 12.12 -13.91 3.59
N ALA A 29 11.91 -14.92 4.43
CA ALA A 29 12.71 -15.12 5.63
C ALA A 29 14.16 -15.49 5.28
N ALA A 30 14.37 -16.38 4.31
CA ALA A 30 15.69 -16.75 3.82
C ALA A 30 16.44 -15.54 3.24
N PHE A 31 15.76 -14.72 2.44
CA PHE A 31 16.31 -13.48 1.90
C PHE A 31 16.74 -12.52 3.01
N TYR A 32 15.88 -12.24 4.00
CA TYR A 32 16.25 -11.31 5.07
C TYR A 32 17.32 -11.85 6.02
N ALA A 33 17.42 -13.17 6.20
CA ALA A 33 18.52 -13.78 6.94
C ALA A 33 19.88 -13.53 6.28
N ARG A 34 19.91 -13.40 4.95
CA ARG A 34 21.10 -13.00 4.17
C ARG A 34 21.35 -11.50 4.28
N VAL A 35 20.33 -10.69 4.07
CA VAL A 35 20.40 -9.22 4.22
C VAL A 35 20.94 -8.81 5.59
N GLU A 36 20.59 -9.51 6.68
CA GLU A 36 21.11 -9.24 8.03
C GLU A 36 22.65 -9.28 8.10
N ARG A 37 23.27 -10.09 7.25
CA ARG A 37 24.72 -10.37 7.23
C ARG A 37 25.46 -9.68 6.08
N ASP A 38 24.73 -9.07 5.14
CA ASP A 38 25.30 -8.48 3.95
C ASP A 38 25.65 -6.99 4.17
N PRO A 39 26.93 -6.59 4.16
CA PRO A 39 27.32 -5.22 4.48
C PRO A 39 26.89 -4.19 3.41
N VAL A 40 26.55 -4.64 2.20
CA VAL A 40 26.14 -3.76 1.09
C VAL A 40 24.65 -3.44 1.20
N VAL A 41 23.80 -4.44 1.40
CA VAL A 41 22.33 -4.21 1.44
C VAL A 41 21.80 -3.98 2.85
N ARG A 42 22.46 -4.45 3.92
CA ARG A 42 22.00 -4.23 5.31
C ARG A 42 21.70 -2.76 5.66
N PRO A 43 22.52 -1.78 5.24
CA PRO A 43 22.29 -0.37 5.57
C PRO A 43 21.00 0.20 4.95
N LEU A 44 20.45 -0.44 3.91
CA LEU A 44 19.22 0.00 3.25
C LEU A 44 17.96 -0.30 4.07
N TYR A 45 18.06 -1.20 5.05
CA TYR A 45 16.90 -1.71 5.79
C TYR A 45 16.86 -1.22 7.25
N PRO A 46 15.66 -1.10 7.86
CA PRO A 46 15.52 -0.75 9.27
C PRO A 46 16.22 -1.75 10.19
N LYS A 47 16.44 -1.34 11.46
CA LYS A 47 17.06 -2.20 12.47
C LYS A 47 16.29 -3.51 12.69
N SER A 48 14.95 -3.45 12.69
CA SER A 48 14.08 -4.63 12.79
C SER A 48 13.53 -5.01 11.43
N LEU A 49 13.77 -6.26 11.01
CA LEU A 49 13.32 -6.83 9.74
C LEU A 49 12.02 -7.64 9.85
N HIS A 50 11.44 -7.76 11.06
CA HIS A 50 10.27 -8.63 11.29
C HIS A 50 9.08 -8.25 10.39
N CYS A 51 8.73 -6.96 10.33
CA CYS A 51 7.67 -6.48 9.43
C CYS A 51 8.07 -6.52 7.94
N ALA A 52 9.37 -6.61 7.65
CA ALA A 52 9.89 -6.60 6.29
C ALA A 52 9.66 -7.96 5.61
N VAL A 53 9.76 -9.07 6.36
CA VAL A 53 9.48 -10.43 5.87
C VAL A 53 8.06 -10.55 5.31
N ASP A 54 7.05 -10.11 6.06
CA ASP A 54 5.67 -10.15 5.56
C ASP A 54 5.47 -9.21 4.36
N ALA A 55 6.13 -8.05 4.34
CA ALA A 55 6.03 -7.12 3.22
C ALA A 55 6.59 -7.70 1.91
N ILE A 56 7.78 -8.32 1.95
CA ILE A 56 8.36 -8.94 0.76
C ILE A 56 7.61 -10.22 0.37
N ALA A 57 7.12 -11.00 1.34
CA ALA A 57 6.28 -12.15 1.04
C ALA A 57 5.03 -11.72 0.25
N MET A 58 4.35 -10.67 0.69
CA MET A 58 3.19 -10.12 -0.05
C MET A 58 3.57 -9.59 -1.42
N PHE A 59 4.71 -8.94 -1.54
CA PHE A 59 5.24 -8.53 -2.84
C PHE A 59 5.41 -9.74 -3.77
N LEU A 60 6.02 -10.84 -3.30
CA LEU A 60 6.20 -12.07 -4.09
C LEU A 60 4.85 -12.69 -4.50
N VAL A 61 3.88 -12.78 -3.59
CA VAL A 61 2.52 -13.26 -3.90
C VAL A 61 1.90 -12.43 -5.02
N GLN A 62 2.08 -11.11 -5.00
CA GLN A 62 1.55 -10.21 -6.02
C GLN A 62 2.25 -10.38 -7.37
N GLN A 63 3.57 -10.57 -7.37
CA GLN A 63 4.34 -10.70 -8.61
C GLN A 63 4.11 -12.04 -9.31
N PHE A 64 3.92 -13.11 -8.53
CA PHE A 64 3.75 -14.47 -9.06
C PHE A 64 2.28 -14.91 -9.12
N GLY A 65 1.33 -13.98 -9.07
CA GLY A 65 -0.06 -14.31 -9.38
C GLY A 65 -0.78 -15.15 -8.32
N GLY A 66 -0.35 -15.11 -7.06
CA GLY A 66 -1.08 -15.76 -5.98
C GLY A 66 -2.46 -15.14 -5.70
N PRO A 67 -3.21 -15.61 -4.70
CA PRO A 67 -4.56 -15.15 -4.43
C PRO A 67 -4.67 -13.65 -4.16
N CYS A 68 -5.77 -13.06 -4.61
CA CYS A 68 -6.05 -11.65 -4.42
C CYS A 68 -6.36 -11.27 -2.95
N GLU A 69 -6.60 -12.22 -2.06
CA GLU A 69 -6.74 -11.95 -0.62
C GLU A 69 -5.46 -11.38 0.03
N TYR A 70 -4.30 -11.57 -0.61
CA TYR A 70 -3.00 -11.03 -0.19
C TYR A 70 -2.66 -9.70 -0.91
N SER A 71 -3.64 -9.12 -1.60
CA SER A 71 -3.46 -8.11 -2.66
C SER A 71 -3.80 -6.69 -2.23
N GLU A 72 -3.86 -6.38 -0.93
CA GLU A 72 -4.19 -5.02 -0.44
C GLU A 72 -3.26 -3.94 -1.02
N ASN A 73 -2.09 -4.36 -1.53
CA ASN A 73 -1.08 -3.55 -2.21
C ASN A 73 -0.78 -4.05 -3.64
N ARG A 74 -1.58 -4.93 -4.25
CA ARG A 74 -1.34 -5.44 -5.62
C ARG A 74 -1.34 -4.29 -6.60
N ALA A 75 -0.34 -4.30 -7.48
CA ALA A 75 -0.03 -3.20 -8.40
C ALA A 75 0.30 -1.86 -7.70
N THR A 76 0.61 -1.84 -6.39
CA THR A 76 0.97 -0.59 -5.70
C THR A 76 2.46 -0.37 -5.50
N LEU A 77 3.26 -1.44 -5.60
CA LEU A 77 4.71 -1.43 -5.44
C LEU A 77 5.35 -2.54 -6.28
N SER A 78 6.01 -2.20 -7.39
CA SER A 78 6.91 -3.11 -8.10
C SER A 78 8.30 -3.11 -7.47
N LEU A 79 9.17 -4.03 -7.93
CA LEU A 79 10.58 -4.00 -7.55
C LEU A 79 11.23 -2.67 -7.97
N TYR A 80 10.85 -2.16 -9.15
CA TYR A 80 11.24 -0.83 -9.64
C TYR A 80 10.94 0.24 -8.59
N GLU A 81 9.70 0.29 -8.14
CA GLU A 81 9.25 1.28 -7.15
C GLU A 81 9.91 1.12 -5.80
N SER A 82 10.19 -0.11 -5.39
CA SER A 82 10.92 -0.39 -4.15
C SER A 82 12.34 0.16 -4.24
N HIS A 83 13.11 -0.22 -5.25
CA HIS A 83 14.51 0.19 -5.42
C HIS A 83 14.67 1.68 -5.70
N LEU A 84 13.75 2.31 -6.45
CA LEU A 84 13.79 3.75 -6.68
C LEU A 84 13.70 4.54 -5.36
N ARG A 85 12.93 4.05 -4.37
CA ARG A 85 12.84 4.68 -3.04
C ARG A 85 14.13 4.59 -2.25
N PHE A 86 14.94 3.56 -2.49
CA PHE A 86 16.21 3.33 -1.80
C PHE A 86 17.40 4.03 -2.50
N ALA A 87 17.21 4.59 -3.71
CA ALA A 87 18.25 5.26 -4.49
C ALA A 87 19.54 4.43 -4.64
N ILE A 88 19.39 3.16 -5.02
CA ILE A 88 20.46 2.17 -5.04
C ILE A 88 21.38 2.27 -6.28
N GLY A 89 22.65 1.87 -6.13
CA GLY A 89 23.62 1.72 -7.20
C GLY A 89 23.73 0.28 -7.73
N GLN A 90 24.71 0.05 -8.60
CA GLN A 90 25.00 -1.29 -9.16
C GLN A 90 25.40 -2.29 -8.06
N ALA A 91 26.21 -1.86 -7.10
CA ALA A 91 26.70 -2.72 -6.02
C ALA A 91 25.56 -3.25 -5.14
N GLU A 92 24.64 -2.37 -4.73
CA GLU A 92 23.47 -2.74 -3.94
C GLU A 92 22.51 -3.63 -4.73
N ARG A 93 22.32 -3.35 -6.03
CA ARG A 93 21.49 -4.19 -6.92
C ARG A 93 22.05 -5.61 -7.01
N ASP A 94 23.35 -5.73 -7.29
CA ASP A 94 23.98 -7.04 -7.50
C ASP A 94 24.03 -7.83 -6.19
N ALA A 95 24.24 -7.15 -5.06
CA ALA A 95 24.11 -7.76 -3.74
C ALA A 95 22.68 -8.26 -3.47
N TRP A 96 21.67 -7.44 -3.78
CA TRP A 96 20.26 -7.83 -3.64
C TRP A 96 19.91 -9.05 -4.48
N LEU A 97 20.32 -9.08 -5.75
CA LEU A 97 20.07 -10.20 -6.66
C LEU A 97 20.78 -11.47 -6.22
N ARG A 98 22.05 -11.35 -5.80
CA ARG A 98 22.82 -12.46 -5.23
C ARG A 98 22.09 -13.04 -4.02
N ASP A 99 21.70 -12.21 -3.08
CA ASP A 99 21.06 -12.65 -1.84
C ASP A 99 19.68 -13.27 -2.10
N MET A 100 18.89 -12.70 -3.01
CA MET A 100 17.60 -13.26 -3.42
C MET A 100 17.77 -14.61 -4.12
N THR A 101 18.72 -14.73 -5.05
CA THR A 101 19.00 -15.98 -5.77
C THR A 101 19.44 -17.07 -4.80
N ALA A 102 20.36 -16.75 -3.90
CA ALA A 102 20.83 -17.71 -2.90
C ALA A 102 19.73 -18.08 -1.89
N ALA A 103 18.79 -17.18 -1.60
CA ALA A 103 17.62 -17.51 -0.79
C ALA A 103 16.65 -18.48 -1.51
N MET A 104 16.55 -18.43 -2.83
CA MET A 104 15.81 -19.43 -3.61
C MET A 104 16.46 -20.81 -3.49
N ASP A 105 17.81 -20.85 -3.53
CA ASP A 105 18.59 -22.07 -3.36
C ASP A 105 18.37 -22.66 -1.95
N ASP A 106 18.40 -21.82 -0.91
CA ASP A 106 18.23 -22.25 0.49
C ASP A 106 16.88 -22.94 0.74
N ILE A 107 15.81 -22.52 0.06
CA ILE A 107 14.48 -23.10 0.21
C ILE A 107 14.16 -24.18 -0.83
N GLY A 108 15.11 -24.49 -1.72
CA GLY A 108 15.01 -25.56 -2.70
C GLY A 108 14.04 -25.30 -3.85
N ILE A 109 13.96 -24.06 -4.37
CA ILE A 109 13.19 -23.80 -5.60
C ILE A 109 13.89 -24.51 -6.77
N GLY A 110 13.18 -25.42 -7.45
CA GLY A 110 13.67 -26.17 -8.60
C GLY A 110 13.63 -25.41 -9.92
N GLU A 111 14.18 -26.02 -10.96
CA GLU A 111 14.06 -25.55 -12.34
C GLU A 111 12.79 -26.13 -13.00
N PRO A 112 12.08 -25.38 -13.88
CA PRO A 112 12.49 -24.10 -14.48
C PRO A 112 12.08 -22.83 -13.71
N GLU A 113 11.31 -22.95 -12.62
CA GLU A 113 10.73 -21.80 -11.93
C GLU A 113 11.79 -20.87 -11.34
N ARG A 114 12.89 -21.46 -10.84
CA ARG A 114 14.05 -20.71 -10.35
C ARG A 114 14.65 -19.80 -11.43
N ALA A 115 14.94 -20.32 -12.62
CA ALA A 115 15.46 -19.52 -13.72
C ALA A 115 14.49 -18.39 -14.13
N GLU A 116 13.19 -18.66 -14.18
CA GLU A 116 12.18 -17.65 -14.50
C GLU A 116 12.10 -16.55 -13.44
N MET A 117 12.20 -16.90 -12.15
CA MET A 117 12.24 -15.93 -11.05
C MET A 117 13.50 -15.06 -11.11
N VAL A 118 14.68 -15.66 -11.33
CA VAL A 118 15.93 -14.92 -11.50
C VAL A 118 15.83 -13.95 -12.67
N LEU A 119 15.37 -14.44 -13.83
CA LEU A 119 15.18 -13.62 -15.02
C LEU A 119 14.22 -12.45 -14.76
N TYR A 120 13.12 -12.70 -14.04
CA TYR A 120 12.18 -11.66 -13.64
C TYR A 120 12.84 -10.58 -12.78
N PHE A 121 13.58 -10.96 -11.74
CA PHE A 121 14.26 -10.02 -10.86
C PHE A 121 15.37 -9.25 -11.59
N GLU A 122 16.15 -9.92 -12.43
CA GLU A 122 17.19 -9.29 -13.23
C GLU A 122 16.61 -8.25 -14.18
N GLN A 123 15.58 -8.59 -14.95
CA GLN A 123 14.93 -7.68 -15.90
C GLN A 123 14.29 -6.49 -15.19
N THR A 124 13.52 -6.74 -14.13
CA THR A 124 12.85 -5.66 -13.40
C THR A 124 13.84 -4.76 -12.66
N SER A 125 15.02 -5.27 -12.29
CA SER A 125 16.08 -4.50 -11.63
C SER A 125 17.10 -3.86 -12.58
N ALA A 126 17.28 -4.35 -13.81
CA ALA A 126 18.33 -3.90 -14.73
C ALA A 126 18.19 -2.43 -15.13
N TYR A 127 16.96 -1.91 -15.17
CA TYR A 127 16.66 -0.54 -15.60
C TYR A 127 16.80 0.51 -14.48
N LEU A 128 17.28 0.11 -13.29
CA LEU A 128 17.03 0.85 -12.04
C LEU A 128 18.20 1.65 -11.46
N ILE A 129 19.41 1.49 -11.98
CA ILE A 129 20.59 2.14 -11.39
C ILE A 129 20.52 3.64 -11.66
N ASN A 130 19.89 4.37 -10.74
CA ASN A 130 19.67 5.81 -10.72
C ASN A 130 19.32 6.44 -12.08
N ARG A 131 18.57 5.71 -12.92
CA ARG A 131 18.16 6.14 -14.25
C ARG A 131 16.65 6.06 -14.42
N PRO A 132 16.05 6.98 -15.19
CA PRO A 132 14.66 6.87 -15.57
C PRO A 132 14.43 5.61 -16.41
N LYS A 133 13.27 5.00 -16.21
CA LYS A 133 12.83 3.80 -16.92
C LYS A 133 12.78 4.06 -18.44
N PRO A 134 13.30 3.17 -19.31
CA PRO A 134 13.13 3.31 -20.76
C PRO A 134 11.68 3.01 -21.17
N ASP A 135 11.21 3.65 -22.25
CA ASP A 135 9.80 3.60 -22.72
C ASP A 135 9.28 2.19 -23.06
N ARG A 136 10.17 1.21 -23.27
CA ARG A 136 9.81 -0.17 -23.63
C ARG A 136 10.78 -1.20 -23.01
N ALA A 137 10.85 -1.25 -21.69
CA ALA A 137 11.50 -2.38 -21.03
C ALA A 137 10.64 -3.67 -21.19
N PRO A 138 11.21 -4.81 -21.62
CA PRO A 138 10.58 -6.12 -21.51
C PRO A 138 10.29 -6.45 -20.05
N GLY A 139 9.09 -6.97 -19.75
CA GLY A 139 8.70 -7.38 -18.38
C GLY A 139 8.01 -6.29 -17.56
N VAL A 140 7.78 -5.12 -18.13
CA VAL A 140 7.00 -4.05 -17.52
C VAL A 140 5.55 -4.49 -17.29
N LEU A 141 5.15 -4.52 -16.02
CA LEU A 141 3.75 -4.63 -15.64
C LEU A 141 3.04 -3.36 -16.10
N VAL A 142 1.87 -3.48 -16.73
CA VAL A 142 1.06 -2.32 -17.14
C VAL A 142 0.79 -1.37 -15.97
N ALA A 143 0.71 -1.93 -14.77
CA ALA A 143 0.70 -1.20 -13.51
C ALA A 143 1.82 -0.15 -13.37
N ASP A 144 3.07 -0.51 -13.67
CA ASP A 144 4.21 0.39 -13.46
C ASP A 144 4.18 1.56 -14.44
N ASP A 145 3.80 1.31 -15.69
CA ASP A 145 3.67 2.38 -16.67
C ASP A 145 2.52 3.31 -16.33
N ALA A 146 1.41 2.78 -15.82
CA ALA A 146 0.29 3.59 -15.40
C ALA A 146 0.66 4.48 -14.21
N ILE A 147 1.38 3.93 -13.23
CA ILE A 147 1.88 4.70 -12.08
C ILE A 147 2.86 5.78 -12.53
N ALA A 148 3.80 5.45 -13.42
CA ALA A 148 4.75 6.42 -13.94
C ALA A 148 4.04 7.54 -14.72
N ALA A 149 3.01 7.20 -15.50
CA ALA A 149 2.18 8.17 -16.19
C ALA A 149 1.40 9.06 -15.21
N LEU A 150 0.84 8.49 -14.13
CA LEU A 150 0.19 9.26 -13.06
C LEU A 150 1.13 10.29 -12.43
N ARG A 151 2.39 9.92 -12.14
CA ARG A 151 3.37 10.86 -11.58
C ARG A 151 3.69 12.02 -12.52
N ARG A 152 3.67 11.78 -13.82
CA ARG A 152 3.91 12.80 -14.84
C ARG A 152 2.67 13.64 -15.16
N GLY A 153 1.50 13.31 -14.59
CA GLY A 153 0.23 13.95 -14.96
C GLY A 153 -0.22 13.61 -16.39
N ASP A 154 0.27 12.51 -16.96
CA ASP A 154 -0.02 12.11 -18.34
C ASP A 154 -1.34 11.35 -18.43
N LEU A 155 -2.46 12.10 -18.35
CA LEU A 155 -3.80 11.53 -18.40
C LEU A 155 -4.04 10.69 -19.67
N LYS A 156 -3.49 11.11 -20.80
CA LYS A 156 -3.65 10.38 -22.07
C LYS A 156 -3.09 8.97 -21.91
N ARG A 157 -1.84 8.86 -21.45
CA ARG A 157 -1.20 7.58 -21.25
C ARG A 157 -1.87 6.74 -20.16
N VAL A 158 -2.30 7.36 -19.07
CA VAL A 158 -3.08 6.69 -18.01
C VAL A 158 -4.37 6.10 -18.58
N SER A 159 -5.09 6.85 -19.40
CA SER A 159 -6.36 6.42 -20.00
C SER A 159 -6.18 5.29 -21.01
N GLU A 160 -5.12 5.34 -21.83
CA GLU A 160 -4.72 4.26 -22.73
C GLU A 160 -4.41 2.97 -21.96
N LEU A 161 -3.61 3.08 -20.89
CA LEU A 161 -3.21 1.93 -20.07
C LEU A 161 -4.37 1.37 -19.25
N ALA A 162 -5.30 2.21 -18.79
CA ALA A 162 -6.53 1.79 -18.11
C ALA A 162 -7.39 0.86 -18.98
N GLY A 163 -7.35 1.02 -20.31
CA GLY A 163 -8.03 0.13 -21.26
C GLY A 163 -7.33 -1.20 -21.52
N HIS A 164 -6.15 -1.46 -20.92
CA HIS A 164 -5.36 -2.64 -21.19
C HIS A 164 -6.03 -3.93 -20.66
N PRO A 165 -5.97 -5.06 -21.39
CA PRO A 165 -6.60 -6.32 -20.99
C PRO A 165 -6.17 -6.86 -19.62
N GLU A 166 -5.01 -6.45 -19.11
CA GLU A 166 -4.55 -6.81 -17.76
C GLU A 166 -5.51 -6.30 -16.68
N TYR A 167 -6.00 -5.06 -16.78
CA TYR A 167 -6.97 -4.50 -15.83
C TYR A 167 -8.38 -5.06 -15.99
N GLN A 168 -8.70 -5.58 -17.18
CA GLN A 168 -9.96 -6.29 -17.42
C GLN A 168 -9.95 -7.68 -16.75
N ARG A 169 -8.78 -8.32 -16.68
CA ARG A 169 -8.61 -9.66 -16.09
C ARG A 169 -8.33 -9.61 -14.59
N ASP A 170 -7.60 -8.60 -14.13
CA ASP A 170 -7.26 -8.39 -12.73
C ASP A 170 -7.92 -7.09 -12.22
N ARG A 171 -9.17 -7.22 -11.75
CA ARG A 171 -9.94 -6.12 -11.17
C ARG A 171 -9.25 -5.52 -9.93
N ALA A 172 -8.45 -6.29 -9.20
CA ALA A 172 -7.71 -5.79 -8.03
C ALA A 172 -6.59 -4.82 -8.46
N ALA A 173 -5.87 -5.14 -9.53
CA ALA A 173 -4.87 -4.23 -10.12
C ALA A 173 -5.51 -2.92 -10.60
N TRP A 174 -6.74 -2.99 -11.13
CA TRP A 174 -7.49 -1.82 -11.56
C TRP A 174 -7.94 -0.95 -10.38
N VAL A 175 -8.52 -1.55 -9.33
CA VAL A 175 -8.87 -0.85 -8.07
C VAL A 175 -7.63 -0.20 -7.44
N GLY A 176 -6.49 -0.88 -7.45
CA GLY A 176 -5.21 -0.33 -6.98
C GLY A 176 -4.77 0.92 -7.75
N LEU A 177 -4.96 0.93 -9.08
CA LEU A 177 -4.66 2.09 -9.91
C LEU A 177 -5.62 3.26 -9.64
N LEU A 178 -6.94 2.98 -9.55
CA LEU A 178 -7.95 3.98 -9.19
C LEU A 178 -7.66 4.62 -7.82
N GLY A 179 -7.26 3.81 -6.83
CA GLY A 179 -6.88 4.32 -5.52
C GLY A 179 -5.64 5.22 -5.55
N LYS A 180 -4.68 4.96 -6.45
CA LYS A 180 -3.54 5.87 -6.67
C LYS A 180 -3.93 7.17 -7.34
N MET A 181 -4.90 7.15 -8.24
CA MET A 181 -5.44 8.37 -8.85
C MET A 181 -6.02 9.31 -7.80
N ALA A 182 -6.56 8.78 -6.69
CA ALA A 182 -7.06 9.59 -5.57
C ALA A 182 -5.98 10.48 -4.91
N ALA A 183 -4.70 10.11 -5.04
CA ALA A 183 -3.58 10.88 -4.54
C ALA A 183 -3.05 11.93 -5.54
N SER A 184 -3.56 11.96 -6.78
CA SER A 184 -3.16 12.92 -7.80
C SER A 184 -3.68 14.33 -7.49
N ASP A 185 -2.86 15.34 -7.79
CA ASP A 185 -3.26 16.75 -7.77
C ASP A 185 -3.90 17.22 -9.09
N ASP A 186 -3.88 16.38 -10.14
CA ASP A 186 -4.49 16.70 -11.42
C ASP A 186 -6.01 16.43 -11.36
N PRO A 187 -6.87 17.47 -11.43
CA PRO A 187 -8.32 17.31 -11.33
C PRO A 187 -8.88 16.43 -12.44
N ARG A 188 -8.23 16.37 -13.61
CA ARG A 188 -8.68 15.56 -14.75
C ARG A 188 -8.45 14.07 -14.51
N ILE A 189 -7.34 13.72 -13.81
CA ILE A 189 -7.06 12.35 -13.39
C ILE A 189 -8.09 11.91 -12.34
N LEU A 190 -8.43 12.79 -11.40
CA LEU A 190 -9.46 12.51 -10.42
C LEU A 190 -10.83 12.33 -11.09
N GLU A 191 -11.22 13.23 -11.99
CA GLU A 191 -12.47 13.14 -12.74
C GLU A 191 -12.57 11.83 -13.54
N PHE A 192 -11.48 11.43 -14.19
CA PHE A 192 -11.38 10.14 -14.86
C PHE A 192 -11.63 8.98 -13.89
N ALA A 193 -10.99 8.98 -12.72
CA ALA A 193 -11.18 7.93 -11.71
C ALA A 193 -12.64 7.87 -11.21
N LEU A 194 -13.22 9.02 -10.87
CA LEU A 194 -14.61 9.12 -10.40
C LEU A 194 -15.62 8.65 -11.46
N THR A 195 -15.40 9.01 -12.72
CA THR A 195 -16.22 8.56 -13.85
C THR A 195 -16.17 7.04 -13.99
N ARG A 196 -14.99 6.44 -13.86
CA ARG A 196 -14.81 4.99 -13.95
C ARG A 196 -15.47 4.24 -12.80
N ILE A 197 -15.34 4.74 -11.57
CA ILE A 197 -16.02 4.16 -10.40
C ILE A 197 -17.55 4.26 -10.54
N SER A 198 -18.04 5.38 -11.06
CA SER A 198 -19.47 5.59 -11.27
C SER A 198 -20.05 4.68 -12.37
N ALA A 199 -19.27 4.39 -13.42
CA ALA A 199 -19.67 3.52 -14.52
C ALA A 199 -19.69 2.02 -14.15
N ASP A 200 -18.89 1.63 -13.15
CA ASP A 200 -18.88 0.26 -12.60
C ASP A 200 -18.86 0.30 -11.07
N PRO A 201 -20.03 0.53 -10.42
CA PRO A 201 -20.15 0.56 -8.97
C PRO A 201 -19.70 -0.72 -8.28
N GLY A 202 -19.66 -1.84 -9.01
CA GLY A 202 -19.11 -3.11 -8.53
C GLY A 202 -17.67 -2.95 -8.04
N LEU A 203 -16.88 -2.07 -8.64
CA LEU A 203 -15.50 -1.75 -8.21
C LEU A 203 -15.41 -1.25 -6.76
N ALA A 204 -16.45 -0.56 -6.28
CA ALA A 204 -16.52 -0.09 -4.90
C ALA A 204 -16.94 -1.19 -3.92
N GLN A 205 -17.69 -2.19 -4.40
CA GLN A 205 -18.33 -3.24 -3.60
C GLN A 205 -17.61 -4.59 -3.65
N GLU A 206 -16.61 -4.76 -4.52
CA GLU A 206 -15.79 -5.97 -4.54
C GLU A 206 -15.14 -6.22 -3.17
N ARG A 207 -14.59 -7.42 -2.97
CA ARG A 207 -13.84 -7.80 -1.74
C ARG A 207 -12.65 -6.88 -1.43
N TYR A 208 -12.36 -5.93 -2.32
CA TYR A 208 -11.40 -4.84 -2.23
C TYR A 208 -12.02 -3.48 -1.84
N GLY A 209 -13.32 -3.39 -1.54
CA GLY A 209 -14.05 -2.13 -1.33
C GLY A 209 -13.53 -1.31 -0.16
N GLY A 210 -13.14 -2.00 0.93
CA GLY A 210 -12.41 -1.39 2.04
C GLY A 210 -11.06 -0.78 1.60
N SER A 211 -10.44 -1.30 0.54
CA SER A 211 -9.16 -0.79 0.02
C SER A 211 -9.31 0.54 -0.72
N LEU A 212 -10.38 0.75 -1.50
CA LEU A 212 -10.55 1.98 -2.26
C LEU A 212 -10.96 3.14 -1.37
N LEU A 213 -11.89 2.91 -0.44
CA LEU A 213 -12.26 3.91 0.57
C LEU A 213 -11.08 4.25 1.47
N ARG A 214 -10.31 3.23 1.90
CA ARG A 214 -9.05 3.41 2.62
C ARG A 214 -8.04 4.27 1.85
N MET A 215 -7.81 3.97 0.56
CA MET A 215 -6.84 4.71 -0.25
C MET A 215 -7.28 6.16 -0.46
N ALA A 216 -8.57 6.40 -0.72
CA ALA A 216 -9.13 7.74 -0.82
C ALA A 216 -9.03 8.50 0.51
N ALA A 217 -9.32 7.85 1.63
CA ALA A 217 -9.19 8.41 2.97
C ALA A 217 -7.73 8.75 3.32
N ALA A 218 -6.79 7.84 3.03
CA ALA A 218 -5.36 8.06 3.19
C ALA A 218 -4.85 9.23 2.34
N ALA A 219 -5.38 9.36 1.12
CA ALA A 219 -5.03 10.43 0.19
C ALA A 219 -5.67 11.78 0.53
N GLY A 220 -6.69 11.81 1.41
CA GLY A 220 -7.48 13.01 1.68
C GLY A 220 -8.43 13.37 0.53
N CYS A 221 -8.80 12.41 -0.33
CA CYS A 221 -9.62 12.67 -1.51
C CYS A 221 -11.11 12.68 -1.16
N LEU A 222 -11.63 13.82 -0.70
CA LEU A 222 -13.01 13.97 -0.23
C LEU A 222 -14.04 13.50 -1.27
N ALA A 223 -13.93 13.95 -2.52
CA ALA A 223 -14.89 13.61 -3.58
C ALA A 223 -14.99 12.09 -3.81
N MET A 224 -13.87 11.37 -3.75
CA MET A 224 -13.87 9.91 -3.89
C MET A 224 -14.44 9.23 -2.64
N VAL A 225 -14.12 9.73 -1.43
CA VAL A 225 -14.73 9.24 -0.18
C VAL A 225 -16.25 9.36 -0.23
N GLU A 226 -16.78 10.54 -0.57
CA GLU A 226 -18.21 10.80 -0.65
C GLU A 226 -18.90 9.94 -1.74
N LEU A 227 -18.25 9.74 -2.88
CA LEU A 227 -18.77 8.82 -3.91
C LEU A 227 -18.88 7.39 -3.38
N LEU A 228 -17.82 6.87 -2.76
CA LEU A 228 -17.80 5.49 -2.26
C LEU A 228 -18.83 5.26 -1.14
N LEU A 229 -19.00 6.24 -0.24
CA LEU A 229 -20.04 6.17 0.79
C LEU A 229 -21.45 6.17 0.18
N ARG A 230 -21.71 7.01 -0.84
CA ARG A 230 -22.99 6.99 -1.59
C ARG A 230 -23.24 5.67 -2.31
N LEU A 231 -22.18 4.99 -2.76
CA LEU A 231 -22.27 3.66 -3.35
C LEU A 231 -22.47 2.55 -2.31
N GLY A 232 -22.53 2.87 -1.02
CA GLY A 232 -22.83 1.93 0.06
C GLY A 232 -21.62 1.14 0.57
N VAL A 233 -20.40 1.65 0.39
CA VAL A 233 -19.20 1.02 0.96
C VAL A 233 -19.23 1.18 2.48
N ASP A 234 -19.05 0.07 3.22
CA ASP A 234 -19.00 0.09 4.68
C ASP A 234 -17.81 0.96 5.17
N PRO A 235 -18.07 2.08 5.88
CA PRO A 235 -17.03 2.97 6.36
C PRO A 235 -16.20 2.38 7.52
N ASN A 236 -16.58 1.22 8.06
CA ASN A 236 -15.87 0.51 9.12
C ASN A 236 -15.12 -0.74 8.62
N ALA A 237 -15.17 -1.01 7.32
CA ALA A 237 -14.50 -2.16 6.70
C ALA A 237 -12.98 -2.09 6.95
N VAL A 238 -12.44 -3.12 7.61
CA VAL A 238 -11.03 -3.12 8.03
C VAL A 238 -10.12 -3.83 7.04
N ASP A 239 -8.85 -3.41 7.00
CA ASP A 239 -7.78 -4.19 6.36
C ASP A 239 -7.47 -5.48 7.15
N ARG A 240 -6.55 -6.31 6.64
CA ARG A 240 -6.10 -7.56 7.28
C ARG A 240 -5.46 -7.37 8.66
N TYR A 241 -5.01 -6.16 8.98
CA TYR A 241 -4.46 -5.80 10.29
C TYR A 241 -5.55 -5.18 11.19
N GLY A 242 -6.80 -5.12 10.73
CA GLY A 242 -7.91 -4.57 11.47
C GLY A 242 -7.96 -3.05 11.46
N HIS A 243 -7.26 -2.36 10.55
CA HIS A 243 -7.31 -0.90 10.47
C HIS A 243 -8.56 -0.43 9.68
N PRO A 244 -9.45 0.37 10.27
CA PRO A 244 -10.58 0.98 9.55
C PRO A 244 -10.14 2.17 8.67
N PRO A 245 -10.95 2.66 7.71
CA PRO A 245 -10.60 3.81 6.86
C PRO A 245 -10.17 5.07 7.63
N LEU A 246 -10.85 5.41 8.74
CA LEU A 246 -10.49 6.55 9.60
C LEU A 246 -9.07 6.45 10.18
N TYR A 247 -8.56 5.23 10.43
CA TYR A 247 -7.17 5.03 10.86
C TYR A 247 -6.18 5.65 9.86
N PHE A 248 -6.46 5.52 8.57
CA PHE A 248 -5.60 6.01 7.49
C PHE A 248 -5.64 7.52 7.34
N VAL A 249 -6.77 8.17 7.67
CA VAL A 249 -6.84 9.64 7.74
C VAL A 249 -5.86 10.16 8.79
N GLY A 250 -5.94 9.64 10.02
CA GLY A 250 -5.01 10.03 11.10
C GLY A 250 -3.55 9.64 10.82
N ASN A 251 -3.33 8.53 10.11
CA ASN A 251 -1.99 8.00 9.89
C ASN A 251 -1.27 8.56 8.65
N GLN A 252 -1.98 8.88 7.58
CA GLN A 252 -1.40 9.11 6.26
C GLN A 252 -1.91 10.39 5.58
N CYS A 253 -3.13 10.86 5.86
CA CYS A 253 -3.64 12.06 5.21
C CYS A 253 -2.79 13.28 5.56
N ARG A 254 -2.29 13.95 4.50
CA ARG A 254 -1.51 15.19 4.58
C ARG A 254 -2.21 16.39 3.95
N ARG A 255 -3.37 16.19 3.31
CA ARG A 255 -4.12 17.26 2.66
C ARG A 255 -4.95 18.06 3.67
N GLU A 256 -5.16 19.33 3.37
CA GLU A 256 -6.05 20.24 4.12
C GLU A 256 -7.50 19.76 4.17
N SER A 257 -7.90 18.90 3.23
CA SER A 257 -9.20 18.22 3.21
C SER A 257 -9.36 17.14 4.29
N GLY A 258 -8.30 16.79 5.03
CA GLY A 258 -8.32 15.73 6.05
C GLY A 258 -9.47 15.85 7.06
N PRO A 259 -9.70 17.03 7.69
CA PRO A 259 -10.86 17.28 8.52
C PRO A 259 -12.20 16.99 7.82
N ALA A 260 -12.37 17.43 6.58
CA ALA A 260 -13.60 17.17 5.82
C ALA A 260 -13.80 15.67 5.54
N VAL A 261 -12.72 14.93 5.30
CA VAL A 261 -12.76 13.46 5.16
C VAL A 261 -13.17 12.79 6.47
N VAL A 262 -12.69 13.25 7.63
CA VAL A 262 -13.16 12.76 8.94
C VAL A 262 -14.67 12.96 9.06
N ARG A 263 -15.15 14.17 8.78
CA ARG A 263 -16.59 14.49 8.84
C ARG A 263 -17.42 13.60 7.93
N ALA A 264 -17.00 13.43 6.68
CA ALA A 264 -17.71 12.61 5.70
C ALA A 264 -17.78 11.14 6.15
N LEU A 265 -16.67 10.57 6.64
CA LEU A 265 -16.63 9.19 7.12
C LEU A 265 -17.53 9.00 8.36
N VAL A 266 -17.42 9.87 9.37
CA VAL A 266 -18.25 9.76 10.59
C VAL A 266 -19.73 9.97 10.28
N SER A 267 -20.07 10.95 9.43
CA SER A 267 -21.45 11.16 8.96
C SER A 267 -21.98 9.97 8.15
N GLY A 268 -21.09 9.26 7.45
CA GLY A 268 -21.40 8.01 6.75
C GLY A 268 -21.53 6.79 7.66
N GLY A 269 -21.33 6.92 8.97
CA GLY A 269 -21.46 5.83 9.95
C GLY A 269 -20.13 5.22 10.42
N ALA A 270 -18.99 5.85 10.15
CA ALA A 270 -17.71 5.40 10.69
C ALA A 270 -17.67 5.56 12.22
N ASN A 271 -17.25 4.52 12.93
CA ASN A 271 -16.96 4.59 14.35
C ASN A 271 -15.63 5.32 14.58
N VAL A 272 -15.72 6.57 15.03
CA VAL A 272 -14.57 7.45 15.31
C VAL A 272 -13.59 6.86 16.33
N ASN A 273 -14.07 5.97 17.21
CA ASN A 273 -13.31 5.33 18.29
C ASN A 273 -12.89 3.88 17.97
N GLN A 274 -13.10 3.40 16.74
CA GLN A 274 -12.76 2.02 16.37
C GLN A 274 -11.26 1.78 16.55
N GLN A 275 -10.94 0.82 17.41
CA GLN A 275 -9.57 0.38 17.66
C GLN A 275 -9.14 -0.62 16.58
N ASP A 276 -7.90 -0.52 16.11
CA ASP A 276 -7.32 -1.56 15.28
C ASP A 276 -7.17 -2.89 16.06
N ARG A 277 -7.01 -4.01 15.34
CA ARG A 277 -6.96 -5.35 15.98
C ARG A 277 -5.60 -5.71 16.55
N VAL A 278 -4.52 -5.04 16.15
CA VAL A 278 -3.13 -5.45 16.46
C VAL A 278 -2.59 -4.73 17.70
N LYS A 279 -2.73 -3.41 17.74
CA LYS A 279 -2.24 -2.53 18.80
C LYS A 279 -3.36 -1.85 19.56
N ARG A 280 -4.61 -2.03 19.13
CA ARG A 280 -5.77 -1.34 19.72
C ARG A 280 -5.65 0.19 19.63
N CYS A 281 -4.96 0.73 18.62
CA CYS A 281 -4.89 2.17 18.44
C CYS A 281 -6.19 2.68 17.78
N THR A 282 -6.67 3.84 18.23
CA THR A 282 -7.75 4.59 17.58
C THR A 282 -7.21 5.52 16.48
N PRO A 283 -8.04 6.06 15.58
CA PRO A 283 -7.63 7.11 14.65
C PRO A 283 -6.94 8.30 15.31
N LEU A 284 -7.37 8.67 16.53
CA LEU A 284 -6.78 9.78 17.29
C LEU A 284 -5.34 9.47 17.75
N HIS A 285 -5.02 8.21 18.11
CA HIS A 285 -3.63 7.80 18.35
C HIS A 285 -2.75 8.02 17.13
N MET A 286 -3.30 7.78 15.94
CA MET A 286 -2.56 7.92 14.69
C MET A 286 -2.32 9.39 14.34
N ALA A 287 -3.33 10.25 14.48
CA ALA A 287 -3.18 11.69 14.33
C ALA A 287 -2.15 12.25 15.33
N ALA A 288 -2.22 11.81 16.59
CA ALA A 288 -1.25 12.16 17.64
C ALA A 288 0.17 11.72 17.31
N ARG A 289 0.36 10.47 16.85
CA ARG A 289 1.66 9.96 16.40
C ARG A 289 2.24 10.77 15.25
N ARG A 290 1.39 11.20 14.32
CA ARG A 290 1.78 11.94 13.10
C ARG A 290 1.91 13.43 13.31
N GLY A 291 1.41 13.98 14.42
CA GLY A 291 1.37 15.42 14.67
C GLY A 291 0.35 16.16 13.81
N ASN A 292 -0.70 15.49 13.35
CA ASN A 292 -1.72 16.11 12.50
C ASN A 292 -2.77 16.79 13.38
N VAL A 293 -2.54 18.08 13.70
CA VAL A 293 -3.41 18.88 14.58
C VAL A 293 -4.83 18.99 14.02
N ALA A 294 -4.98 19.40 12.75
CA ALA A 294 -6.29 19.60 12.14
C ALA A 294 -7.15 18.32 12.11
N VAL A 295 -6.53 17.16 11.83
CA VAL A 295 -7.24 15.87 11.90
C VAL A 295 -7.55 15.47 13.35
N ALA A 296 -6.64 15.74 14.30
CA ALA A 296 -6.90 15.47 15.71
C ALA A 296 -8.07 16.32 16.26
N GLU A 297 -8.11 17.61 15.91
CA GLU A 297 -9.23 18.51 16.22
C GLU A 297 -10.54 17.98 15.64
N ALA A 298 -10.57 17.67 14.34
CA ALA A 298 -11.76 17.14 13.69
C ALA A 298 -12.23 15.80 14.30
N LEU A 299 -11.31 14.93 14.71
CA LEU A 299 -11.69 13.69 15.40
C LEU A 299 -12.33 13.98 16.76
N LEU A 300 -11.78 14.90 17.55
CA LEU A 300 -12.32 15.30 18.85
C LEU A 300 -13.70 15.96 18.72
N GLU A 301 -13.85 16.89 17.77
CA GLU A 301 -15.13 17.54 17.44
C GLU A 301 -16.22 16.52 17.10
N TRP A 302 -15.85 15.40 16.49
CA TRP A 302 -16.76 14.32 16.08
C TRP A 302 -16.81 13.15 17.06
N GLY A 303 -16.44 13.38 18.32
CA GLY A 303 -16.68 12.46 19.43
C GLY A 303 -15.59 11.42 19.67
N ALA A 304 -14.38 11.63 19.16
CA ALA A 304 -13.23 10.80 19.55
C ALA A 304 -12.95 10.94 21.05
N ASP A 305 -12.80 9.81 21.75
CA ASP A 305 -12.47 9.79 23.17
C ASP A 305 -10.94 9.81 23.36
N PRO A 306 -10.35 10.90 23.88
CA PRO A 306 -8.91 10.98 24.13
C PRO A 306 -8.45 10.11 25.30
N GLY A 307 -9.38 9.50 26.06
CA GLY A 307 -9.07 8.62 27.18
C GLY A 307 -8.81 7.16 26.80
N ILE A 308 -9.11 6.74 25.56
CA ILE A 308 -8.92 5.34 25.14
C ILE A 308 -7.43 5.01 25.11
N GLY A 309 -7.01 3.99 25.87
CA GLY A 309 -5.67 3.43 25.80
C GLY A 309 -5.53 2.37 24.71
N ASP A 310 -4.35 2.31 24.11
CA ASP A 310 -3.96 1.20 23.23
C ASP A 310 -3.67 -0.10 24.02
N ILE A 311 -3.12 -1.13 23.39
CA ILE A 311 -2.84 -2.43 24.04
C ILE A 311 -1.88 -2.32 25.24
N ALA A 312 -1.04 -1.29 25.29
CA ALA A 312 -0.13 -1.01 26.39
C ALA A 312 -0.70 0.04 27.36
N GLY A 313 -1.97 0.43 27.20
CA GLY A 313 -2.60 1.50 27.97
C GLY A 313 -2.12 2.90 27.58
N VAL A 314 -1.37 3.05 26.48
CA VAL A 314 -0.87 4.35 26.04
C VAL A 314 -2.02 5.13 25.41
N THR A 315 -2.32 6.33 25.92
CA THR A 315 -3.37 7.22 25.38
C THR A 315 -2.87 8.03 24.17
N PRO A 316 -3.75 8.67 23.38
CA PRO A 316 -3.34 9.61 22.33
C PRO A 316 -2.43 10.73 22.83
N LEU A 317 -2.67 11.27 24.03
CA LEU A 317 -1.82 12.32 24.61
C LEU A 317 -0.40 11.79 24.86
N GLN A 318 -0.29 10.64 25.53
CA GLN A 318 1.00 10.00 25.77
C GLN A 318 1.70 9.62 24.46
N ARG A 319 0.94 9.20 23.44
CA ARG A 319 1.47 8.94 22.10
C ARG A 319 2.06 10.20 21.46
N ALA A 320 1.39 11.35 21.55
CA ALA A 320 1.90 12.63 21.06
C ALA A 320 3.20 13.01 21.77
N LEU A 321 3.26 12.88 23.11
CA LEU A 321 4.47 13.16 23.91
C LEU A 321 5.63 12.24 23.52
N ASN A 322 5.40 10.92 23.47
CA ASN A 322 6.40 9.92 23.07
C ASN A 322 6.97 10.16 21.67
N CYS A 323 6.14 10.69 20.76
CA CYS A 323 6.53 11.02 19.38
C CYS A 323 6.96 12.49 19.20
N ARG A 324 7.11 13.25 20.30
CA ARG A 324 7.53 14.66 20.32
C ARG A 324 6.66 15.55 19.42
N LYS A 325 5.34 15.48 19.60
CA LYS A 325 4.31 16.25 18.87
C LYS A 325 3.64 17.27 19.81
N PRO A 326 4.32 18.38 20.15
CA PRO A 326 3.88 19.28 21.22
C PRO A 326 2.54 19.95 20.94
N GLU A 327 2.24 20.29 19.68
CA GLU A 327 0.99 20.97 19.30
C GLU A 327 -0.22 20.06 19.54
N VAL A 328 -0.14 18.80 19.11
CA VAL A 328 -1.21 17.82 19.36
C VAL A 328 -1.30 17.47 20.85
N ALA A 329 -0.16 17.42 21.56
CA ALA A 329 -0.17 17.20 23.01
C ALA A 329 -0.87 18.34 23.76
N ALA A 330 -0.65 19.59 23.36
CA ALA A 330 -1.33 20.75 23.92
C ALA A 330 -2.85 20.68 23.69
N LEU A 331 -3.27 20.39 22.44
CA LEU A 331 -4.67 20.17 22.08
C LEU A 331 -5.35 19.09 22.95
N LEU A 332 -4.70 17.94 23.09
CA LEU A 332 -5.23 16.80 23.85
C LEU A 332 -5.26 17.06 25.35
N SER A 333 -4.31 17.85 25.88
CA SER A 333 -4.29 18.26 27.30
C SER A 333 -5.48 19.17 27.60
N ALA A 334 -5.76 20.13 26.72
CA ALA A 334 -6.92 21.02 26.85
C ALA A 334 -8.25 20.24 26.80
N SER A 335 -8.32 19.19 25.98
CA SER A 335 -9.53 18.37 25.80
C SER A 335 -9.78 17.37 26.94
N SER A 336 -8.77 17.09 27.77
CA SER A 336 -8.88 16.12 28.88
C SER A 336 -9.31 16.74 30.21
N GLY A 337 -9.21 18.07 30.35
CA GLY A 337 -9.54 18.80 31.58
C GLY A 337 -10.99 19.31 31.69
N GLY A 338 -11.83 19.03 30.70
CA GLY A 338 -13.20 19.56 30.59
C GLY A 338 -14.33 18.56 30.88
N ARG A 339 -14.07 17.44 31.57
CA ARG A 339 -15.09 16.46 31.97
C ARG A 339 -15.38 16.53 33.46
#